data_AF-A0A0A7PDV7-F1
#
_entry.id   AF-A0A0A7PDV7-F1
#
_cell.length_a   1.000
_cell.length_b   1.000
_cell.length_c   1.000
_cell.angle_alpha   90.00
_cell.angle_beta   90.00
_cell.angle_gamma   90.00
#
_symmetry.space_group_name_H-M   'P 1'
#
loop_
_entity.id
_entity.type
_entity.pdbx_description
1 polymer ?
#
loop_
_entity_poly.entity_id
_entity_poly.type
_entity_poly.pdbx_seq_one_letter_code
_entity_poly.pdbx_strand_id
1 'polypeptide(L)'
;MAIVQRLKPQPEMEANPRAVIGANNPPLEEQITIDLAEALEVEGITKRIGDLLASAGRAPTVITDADMAGSYADLVKQMVAAGKAVEAQREILNRPLLNAQRALKGRADAIVEPLQSAEATARARIRTFDDAEREKERQRQIEAQRVADAERQRLQAIADAEAAKERARLQAIEDARAAAEAREATVVEVEPEVVEVAPEPIVETAAPVVRGDYGAKVVRTTTYKHRIVSVRQLPDSILKHAKVVEAIDKVIAAQVRGGTRELKGCEIFPETGTTIR
;
A
#
# COMPACT_ATOMS: atom_id res chain seq x y z
N MET A 1 -59.15 79.03 -23.71
CA MET A 1 -59.00 78.24 -22.48
C MET A 1 -58.41 76.89 -22.85
N ALA A 2 -57.12 76.65 -22.59
CA ALA A 2 -56.50 75.35 -22.78
C ALA A 2 -55.27 75.17 -21.89
N ILE A 3 -55.34 74.10 -21.09
CA ILE A 3 -54.25 73.21 -20.65
C ILE A 3 -53.26 73.74 -19.60
N VAL A 4 -53.37 73.18 -18.39
CA VAL A 4 -52.20 72.64 -17.67
C VAL A 4 -52.66 71.34 -16.97
N GLN A 5 -52.37 70.19 -17.58
CA GLN A 5 -52.40 68.89 -16.88
C GLN A 5 -51.14 68.80 -16.00
N ARG A 6 -51.33 68.72 -14.68
CA ARG A 6 -50.25 68.48 -13.72
C ARG A 6 -49.77 67.03 -13.87
N LEU A 7 -48.51 66.86 -14.31
CA LEU A 7 -47.81 65.58 -14.23
C LEU A 7 -47.67 65.15 -12.76
N LYS A 8 -48.01 63.90 -12.45
CA LYS A 8 -47.75 63.28 -11.15
C LYS A 8 -46.25 62.96 -11.02
N PRO A 9 -45.64 63.11 -9.82
CA PRO A 9 -44.25 62.73 -9.58
C PRO A 9 -44.10 61.20 -9.67
N GLN A 10 -43.02 60.75 -10.32
CA GLN A 10 -42.68 59.33 -10.44
C GLN A 10 -42.20 58.76 -9.08
N PRO A 11 -42.48 57.49 -8.77
CA PRO A 11 -42.01 56.85 -7.55
C PRO A 11 -40.49 56.65 -7.58
N GLU A 12 -39.84 56.92 -6.44
CA GLU A 12 -38.42 56.70 -6.21
C GLU A 12 -38.05 55.24 -6.48
N MET A 13 -37.12 55.01 -7.40
CA MET A 13 -36.59 53.68 -7.70
C MET A 13 -35.80 53.17 -6.49
N GLU A 14 -36.34 52.19 -5.78
CA GLU A 14 -35.62 51.38 -4.80
C GLU A 14 -34.33 50.82 -5.45
N ALA A 15 -33.18 51.16 -4.85
CA ALA A 15 -31.89 50.67 -5.29
C ALA A 15 -31.86 49.13 -5.26
N ASN A 16 -31.61 48.52 -6.41
CA ASN A 16 -31.57 47.07 -6.58
C ASN A 16 -30.44 46.46 -5.71
N PRO A 17 -30.75 45.64 -4.67
CA PRO A 17 -29.74 45.07 -3.76
C PRO A 17 -28.84 44.03 -4.44
N ARG A 18 -29.08 43.70 -5.72
CA ARG A 18 -28.26 42.80 -6.54
C ARG A 18 -27.18 43.51 -7.35
N ALA A 19 -27.07 44.84 -7.26
CA ALA A 19 -26.01 45.60 -7.91
C ALA A 19 -24.72 45.71 -7.06
N VAL A 20 -24.38 44.65 -6.30
CA VAL A 20 -23.02 44.51 -5.77
C VAL A 20 -22.15 44.01 -6.93
N ILE A 21 -21.66 44.98 -7.71
CA ILE A 21 -20.60 44.78 -8.70
C ILE A 21 -19.51 43.96 -8.02
N GLY A 22 -19.13 42.84 -8.63
CA GLY A 22 -18.26 41.83 -8.04
C GLY A 22 -17.09 42.46 -7.31
N ALA A 23 -16.97 42.16 -6.01
CA ALA A 23 -15.82 42.58 -5.23
C ALA A 23 -14.56 42.04 -5.93
N ASN A 24 -13.70 42.95 -6.40
CA ASN A 24 -12.39 42.61 -6.95
C ASN A 24 -11.48 42.18 -5.81
N ASN A 25 -11.85 41.10 -5.12
CA ASN A 25 -11.04 40.52 -4.08
C ASN A 25 -9.92 39.72 -4.75
N PRO A 26 -8.69 39.82 -4.23
CA PRO A 26 -7.58 39.03 -4.72
C PRO A 26 -7.88 37.52 -4.55
N PRO A 27 -7.16 36.66 -5.28
CA PRO A 27 -7.21 35.22 -5.09
C PRO A 27 -7.03 34.83 -3.61
N LEU A 28 -7.67 33.74 -3.18
CA LEU A 28 -7.66 33.31 -1.77
C LEU A 28 -6.24 33.17 -1.19
N GLU A 29 -5.30 32.68 -2.00
CA GLU A 29 -3.89 32.54 -1.61
C GLU A 29 -3.25 33.89 -1.29
N GLU A 30 -3.49 34.91 -2.12
CA GLU A 30 -3.02 36.27 -1.89
C GLU A 30 -3.76 36.93 -0.72
N GLN A 31 -5.07 36.75 -0.62
CA GLN A 31 -5.89 37.28 0.47
C GLN A 31 -5.38 36.81 1.84
N ILE A 32 -5.06 35.52 2.01
CA ILE A 32 -4.55 34.98 3.29
C ILE A 32 -3.22 35.64 3.68
N THR A 33 -2.34 35.92 2.71
CA THR A 33 -1.08 36.59 2.98
C THR A 33 -1.26 38.05 3.37
N ILE A 34 -2.22 38.74 2.74
CA ILE A 34 -2.59 40.12 3.07
C ILE A 34 -3.20 40.17 4.48
N ASP A 35 -4.16 39.29 4.78
CA ASP A 35 -4.81 39.21 6.09
C ASP A 35 -3.81 38.93 7.21
N LEU A 36 -2.81 38.07 6.96
CA LEU A 36 -1.73 37.81 7.91
C LEU A 36 -0.85 39.05 8.10
N ALA A 37 -0.44 39.72 7.03
CA ALA A 37 0.37 40.93 7.11
C ALA A 37 -0.34 42.02 7.91
N GLU A 38 -1.63 42.25 7.63
CA GLU A 38 -2.47 43.21 8.35
C GLU A 38 -2.60 42.82 9.84
N ALA A 39 -2.86 41.55 10.15
CA ALA A 39 -2.95 41.08 11.54
C ALA A 39 -1.64 41.30 12.31
N LEU A 40 -0.49 41.02 11.69
CA LEU A 40 0.83 41.23 12.30
C LEU A 40 1.17 42.71 12.50
N GLU A 41 0.71 43.59 11.60
CA GLU A 41 0.86 45.04 11.74
C GLU A 41 -0.02 45.61 12.84
N VAL A 42 -1.30 45.23 12.89
CA VAL A 42 -2.27 45.68 13.91
C VAL A 42 -1.81 45.29 15.31
N GLU A 43 -1.27 44.09 15.49
CA GLU A 43 -0.72 43.64 16.79
C GLU A 43 0.70 44.18 17.07
N GLY A 44 1.30 44.93 16.14
CA GLY A 44 2.64 45.50 16.29
C GLY A 44 3.76 44.45 16.28
N ILE A 45 3.48 43.21 15.90
CA ILE A 45 4.45 42.09 15.86
C ILE A 45 5.53 42.39 14.83
N THR A 46 5.16 42.89 13.65
CA THR A 46 6.11 43.24 12.58
C THR A 46 7.16 44.24 13.04
N LYS A 47 6.73 45.28 13.78
CA LYS A 47 7.62 46.28 14.35
C LYS A 47 8.56 45.65 15.39
N ARG A 48 8.02 44.85 16.30
CA ARG A 48 8.82 44.16 17.34
C ARG A 48 9.86 43.23 16.73
N ILE A 49 9.54 42.50 15.67
CA ILE A 49 10.49 41.66 14.94
C ILE A 49 11.61 42.52 14.35
N GLY A 50 11.27 43.64 13.71
CA GLY A 50 12.26 44.60 13.20
C GLY A 50 13.22 45.09 14.28
N ASP A 51 12.71 45.48 15.45
CA ASP A 51 13.51 45.95 16.59
C ASP A 51 14.44 44.86 17.14
N LEU A 52 13.96 43.61 17.20
CA LEU A 52 14.74 42.44 17.64
C LEU A 52 15.84 42.08 16.64
N LEU A 53 15.54 42.09 15.34
CA LEU A 53 16.53 41.85 14.29
C LEU A 53 17.61 42.94 14.27
N ALA A 54 17.21 44.20 14.43
CA ALA A 54 18.16 45.31 14.56
C ALA A 54 19.03 45.17 15.81
N SER A 55 18.48 44.69 16.92
CA SER A 55 19.24 44.44 18.15
C SER A 55 20.21 43.27 18.00
N ALA A 56 19.79 42.17 17.35
CA ALA A 56 20.66 41.05 17.02
C ALA A 56 21.79 41.46 16.07
N GLY A 57 21.51 42.30 15.08
CA GLY A 57 22.53 42.81 14.15
C GLY A 57 23.56 43.74 14.79
N ARG A 58 23.22 44.41 15.90
CA ARG A 58 24.15 45.24 16.69
C ARG A 58 24.93 44.44 17.74
N ALA A 59 24.55 43.19 17.99
CA ALA A 59 25.13 42.39 19.06
C ALA A 59 26.56 41.93 18.70
N PRO A 60 27.53 41.96 19.63
CA PRO A 60 28.88 41.43 19.42
C PRO A 60 28.94 40.00 18.84
N THR A 61 29.96 39.67 18.07
CA THR A 61 30.13 38.31 17.53
C THR A 61 30.75 37.33 18.53
N VAL A 62 31.48 37.83 19.53
CA VAL A 62 32.14 37.03 20.56
C VAL A 62 31.54 37.35 21.92
N ILE A 63 31.06 36.31 22.60
CA ILE A 63 30.57 36.41 23.98
C ILE A 63 31.76 36.18 24.90
N THR A 64 32.16 37.20 25.65
CA THR A 64 33.37 37.15 26.50
C THR A 64 33.09 36.98 27.98
N ASP A 65 31.85 37.21 28.43
CA ASP A 65 31.46 37.07 29.83
C ASP A 65 30.06 36.46 29.99
N ALA A 66 29.74 36.08 31.24
CA ALA A 66 28.48 35.43 31.59
C ALA A 66 27.26 36.37 31.51
N ASP A 67 27.45 37.67 31.74
CA ASP A 67 26.37 38.67 31.71
C ASP A 67 25.92 38.96 30.27
N MET A 68 26.88 39.01 29.33
CA MET A 68 26.62 39.01 27.89
C MET A 68 25.92 37.73 27.49
N ALA A 69 26.37 36.55 27.95
CA ALA A 69 25.69 35.29 27.66
C ALA A 69 24.21 35.32 28.14
N GLY A 70 23.95 35.87 29.32
CA GLY A 70 22.60 36.08 29.85
C GLY A 70 21.74 37.01 28.97
N SER A 71 22.31 38.14 28.55
CA SER A 71 21.63 39.11 27.67
C SER A 71 21.29 38.51 26.30
N TYR A 72 22.15 37.64 25.76
CA TYR A 72 21.88 36.90 24.53
C TYR A 72 20.78 35.86 24.73
N ALA A 73 20.77 35.16 25.86
CA ALA A 73 19.70 34.23 26.19
C ALA A 73 18.33 34.95 26.25
N ASP A 74 18.28 36.14 26.84
CA ASP A 74 17.07 36.97 26.87
C ASP A 74 16.65 37.45 25.48
N LEU A 75 17.60 37.90 24.65
CA LEU A 75 17.33 38.28 23.26
C LEU A 75 16.75 37.10 22.47
N VAL A 76 17.38 35.92 22.57
CA VAL A 76 16.89 34.68 21.93
C VAL A 76 15.49 34.35 22.43
N LYS A 77 15.22 34.45 23.73
CA LYS A 77 13.89 34.21 24.30
C LYS A 77 12.84 35.16 23.73
N GLN A 78 13.16 36.44 23.56
CA GLN A 78 12.27 37.42 22.94
C GLN A 78 12.02 37.12 21.45
N MET A 79 13.04 36.70 20.71
CA MET A 79 12.89 36.28 19.31
C MET A 79 12.01 35.04 19.18
N VAL A 80 12.20 34.04 20.06
CA VAL A 80 11.34 32.85 20.13
C VAL A 80 9.89 33.24 20.45
N ALA A 81 9.67 34.15 21.38
CA ALA A 81 8.33 34.64 21.72
C ALA A 81 7.66 35.38 20.54
N ALA A 82 8.41 36.21 19.81
CA ALA A 82 7.91 36.89 18.62
C ALA A 82 7.55 35.88 17.51
N GLY A 83 8.39 34.86 17.28
CA GLY A 83 8.08 33.78 16.34
C GLY A 83 6.80 33.02 16.72
N LYS A 84 6.60 32.72 18.01
CA LYS A 84 5.36 32.10 18.50
C LYS A 84 4.12 32.97 18.27
N ALA A 85 4.25 34.29 18.41
CA ALA A 85 3.15 35.23 18.16
C ALA A 85 2.72 35.22 16.68
N VAL A 86 3.68 35.18 15.76
CA VAL A 86 3.39 35.03 14.32
C VAL A 86 2.64 33.73 14.05
N GLU A 87 3.11 32.61 14.60
CA GLU A 87 2.45 31.32 14.41
C GLU A 87 1.05 31.26 15.02
N ALA A 88 0.81 31.95 16.14
CA ALA A 88 -0.52 32.07 16.72
C ALA A 88 -1.51 32.78 15.78
N GLN A 89 -1.08 33.88 15.13
CA GLN A 89 -1.92 34.59 14.15
C GLN A 89 -2.20 33.73 12.93
N ARG A 90 -1.18 33.05 12.41
CA ARG A 90 -1.34 32.08 11.34
C ARG A 90 -2.34 30.98 11.72
N GLU A 91 -2.28 30.45 12.95
CA GLU A 91 -3.22 29.42 13.41
C GLU A 91 -4.67 29.94 13.43
N ILE A 92 -4.89 31.17 13.90
CA ILE A 92 -6.22 31.81 13.92
C ILE A 92 -6.80 31.89 12.51
N LEU A 93 -6.03 32.37 11.53
CA LEU A 93 -6.45 32.50 10.14
C LEU A 93 -6.64 31.13 9.45
N ASN A 94 -5.79 30.16 9.78
CA ASN A 94 -5.86 28.83 9.17
C ASN A 94 -7.00 27.96 9.73
N ARG A 95 -7.41 28.18 10.98
CA ARG A 95 -8.46 27.39 11.64
C ARG A 95 -9.79 27.33 10.86
N PRO A 96 -10.38 28.42 10.35
CA PRO A 96 -11.59 28.34 9.53
C PRO A 96 -11.37 27.56 8.23
N LEU A 97 -10.20 27.68 7.59
CA LEU A 97 -9.87 26.93 6.36
C LEU A 97 -9.80 25.42 6.63
N LEU A 98 -9.13 25.02 7.72
CA LEU A 98 -9.08 23.62 8.15
C LEU A 98 -10.46 23.07 8.50
N ASN A 99 -11.31 23.87 9.13
CA ASN A 99 -12.69 23.47 9.44
C ASN A 99 -13.51 23.28 8.15
N ALA A 100 -13.39 24.18 7.18
CA ALA A 100 -14.03 24.05 5.87
C ALA A 100 -13.54 22.80 5.13
N GLN A 101 -12.23 22.54 5.13
CA GLN A 101 -11.63 21.35 4.54
C GLN A 101 -12.16 20.06 5.20
N ARG A 102 -12.25 20.02 6.53
CA ARG A 102 -12.80 18.87 7.27
C ARG A 102 -14.28 18.65 6.97
N ALA A 103 -15.07 19.72 6.87
CA ALA A 103 -16.48 19.64 6.52
C ALA A 103 -16.69 19.09 5.09
N LEU A 104 -15.91 19.59 4.12
CA LEU A 104 -15.91 19.09 2.75
C LEU A 104 -15.55 17.61 2.72
N LYS A 105 -14.46 17.23 3.41
CA LYS A 105 -14.03 15.84 3.51
C LYS A 105 -15.12 14.96 4.12
N GLY A 106 -15.71 15.37 5.25
CA GLY A 106 -16.79 14.61 5.89
C GLY A 106 -18.00 14.41 4.98
N ARG A 107 -18.35 15.41 4.16
CA ARG A 107 -19.41 15.28 3.15
C ARG A 107 -19.04 14.31 2.04
N ALA A 108 -17.81 14.35 1.55
CA ALA A 108 -17.31 13.43 0.54
C ALA A 108 -17.27 11.99 1.07
N ASP A 109 -16.74 11.79 2.27
CA ASP A 109 -16.67 10.49 2.95
C ASP A 109 -18.09 9.92 3.14
N ALA A 110 -19.07 10.73 3.56
CA ALA A 110 -20.48 10.29 3.68
C ALA A 110 -21.11 9.82 2.36
N ILE A 111 -20.60 10.26 1.21
CA ILE A 111 -21.04 9.80 -0.12
C ILE A 111 -20.29 8.53 -0.53
N VAL A 112 -18.98 8.49 -0.26
CA VAL A 112 -18.09 7.43 -0.72
C VAL A 112 -18.18 6.17 0.15
N GLU A 113 -18.35 6.29 1.46
CA GLU A 113 -18.40 5.16 2.40
C GLU A 113 -19.52 4.14 2.07
N PRO A 114 -20.77 4.55 1.79
CA PRO A 114 -21.82 3.61 1.37
C PRO A 114 -21.48 2.90 0.06
N LEU A 115 -20.85 3.61 -0.88
CA LEU A 115 -20.41 3.02 -2.16
C LEU A 115 -19.30 2.00 -1.95
N GLN A 116 -18.32 2.30 -1.11
CA GLN A 116 -17.25 1.36 -0.74
C GLN A 116 -17.80 0.13 -0.02
N SER A 117 -18.78 0.30 0.88
CA SER A 117 -19.45 -0.81 1.56
C SER A 117 -20.24 -1.70 0.58
N ALA A 118 -20.97 -1.08 -0.35
CA ALA A 118 -21.68 -1.79 -1.40
C ALA A 118 -20.72 -2.52 -2.35
N GLU A 119 -19.62 -1.88 -2.74
CA GLU A 119 -18.56 -2.47 -3.56
C GLU A 119 -17.92 -3.67 -2.84
N ALA A 120 -17.58 -3.54 -1.56
CA ALA A 120 -17.02 -4.62 -0.76
C ALA A 120 -17.98 -5.82 -0.70
N THR A 121 -19.28 -5.56 -0.54
CA THR A 121 -20.32 -6.59 -0.58
C THR A 121 -20.40 -7.27 -1.95
N ALA A 122 -20.37 -6.49 -3.04
CA ALA A 122 -20.37 -7.03 -4.40
C ALA A 122 -19.12 -7.88 -4.68
N ARG A 123 -17.94 -7.41 -4.26
CA ARG A 123 -16.67 -8.16 -4.35
C ARG A 123 -16.71 -9.45 -3.54
N ALA A 124 -17.30 -9.43 -2.34
CA ALA A 124 -17.46 -10.63 -1.53
C ALA A 124 -18.34 -11.68 -2.24
N ARG A 125 -19.43 -11.26 -2.88
CA ARG A 125 -20.30 -12.15 -3.67
C ARG A 125 -19.56 -12.75 -4.87
N ILE A 126 -18.76 -11.95 -5.58
CA ILE A 126 -17.92 -12.44 -6.69
C ILE A 126 -16.92 -13.48 -6.17
N ARG A 127 -16.29 -13.24 -5.02
CA ARG A 127 -15.37 -14.22 -4.41
C ARG A 127 -16.06 -15.53 -4.05
N THR A 128 -17.24 -15.47 -3.42
CA THR A 128 -18.02 -16.68 -3.10
C THR A 128 -18.36 -17.47 -4.36
N PHE A 129 -18.71 -16.79 -5.45
CA PHE A 129 -18.94 -17.44 -6.75
C PHE A 129 -17.65 -18.09 -7.30
N ASP A 130 -16.54 -17.37 -7.32
CA ASP A 130 -15.25 -17.90 -7.79
C ASP A 130 -14.74 -19.09 -6.95
N ASP A 131 -14.98 -19.07 -5.64
CA ASP A 131 -14.63 -20.17 -4.74
C ASP A 131 -15.52 -21.40 -4.98
N ALA A 132 -16.82 -21.20 -5.21
CA ALA A 132 -17.75 -22.28 -5.56
C ALA A 132 -17.41 -22.92 -6.92
N GLU A 133 -17.05 -22.11 -7.92
CA GLU A 133 -16.59 -22.63 -9.22
C GLU A 133 -15.28 -23.42 -9.10
N ARG A 134 -14.32 -22.94 -8.29
CA ARG A 134 -13.08 -23.68 -8.00
C ARG A 134 -13.34 -25.01 -7.30
N GLU A 135 -14.32 -25.08 -6.41
CA GLU A 135 -14.68 -26.34 -5.74
C GLU A 135 -15.34 -27.32 -6.69
N LYS A 136 -16.27 -26.86 -7.55
CA LYS A 136 -16.87 -27.71 -8.59
C LYS A 136 -15.81 -28.24 -9.56
N GLU A 137 -14.85 -27.42 -9.95
CA GLU A 137 -13.75 -27.83 -10.82
C GLU A 137 -12.89 -28.89 -10.14
N ARG A 138 -12.57 -28.72 -8.85
CA ARG A 138 -11.86 -29.72 -8.05
C ARG A 138 -12.64 -31.04 -7.96
N GLN A 139 -13.96 -30.98 -7.74
CA GLN A 139 -14.81 -32.18 -7.69
C GLN A 139 -14.80 -32.93 -9.03
N ARG A 140 -14.94 -32.21 -10.15
CA ARG A 140 -14.83 -32.82 -11.49
C ARG A 140 -13.45 -33.45 -11.73
N GLN A 141 -12.38 -32.80 -11.28
CA GLN A 141 -11.03 -33.35 -11.38
C GLN A 141 -10.86 -34.62 -10.54
N ILE A 142 -11.38 -34.65 -9.31
CA ILE A 142 -11.34 -35.84 -8.45
C ILE A 142 -12.16 -36.98 -9.07
N GLU A 143 -13.37 -36.72 -9.57
CA GLU A 143 -14.19 -37.74 -10.23
C GLU A 143 -13.52 -38.27 -11.51
N ALA A 144 -12.96 -37.40 -12.34
CA ALA A 144 -12.20 -37.79 -13.53
C ALA A 144 -10.97 -38.64 -13.18
N GLN A 145 -10.23 -38.27 -12.12
CA GLN A 145 -9.11 -39.06 -11.62
C GLN A 145 -9.56 -40.45 -11.14
N ARG A 146 -10.67 -40.53 -10.38
CA ARG A 146 -11.20 -41.82 -9.91
C ARG A 146 -11.64 -42.74 -11.05
N VAL A 147 -12.25 -42.19 -12.10
CA VAL A 147 -12.62 -42.96 -13.30
C VAL A 147 -11.38 -43.43 -14.04
N ALA A 148 -10.39 -42.55 -14.25
CA ALA A 148 -9.14 -42.89 -14.92
C ALA A 148 -8.34 -43.95 -14.14
N ASP A 149 -8.28 -43.86 -12.81
CA ASP A 149 -7.62 -44.85 -11.96
C ASP A 149 -8.36 -46.20 -12.01
N ALA A 150 -9.69 -46.20 -12.02
CA ALA A 150 -10.48 -47.43 -12.16
C ALA A 150 -10.30 -48.10 -13.53
N GLU A 151 -10.19 -47.31 -14.61
CA GLU A 151 -9.88 -47.84 -15.96
C GLU A 151 -8.46 -48.38 -16.03
N ARG A 152 -7.47 -47.67 -15.46
CA ARG A 152 -6.09 -48.14 -15.35
C ARG A 152 -6.01 -49.47 -14.60
N GLN A 153 -6.71 -49.59 -13.47
CA GLN A 153 -6.75 -50.83 -12.69
C GLN A 153 -7.38 -51.98 -13.50
N ARG A 154 -8.43 -51.71 -14.28
CA ARG A 154 -9.05 -52.73 -15.14
C ARG A 154 -8.12 -53.19 -16.26
N LEU A 155 -7.47 -52.26 -16.95
CA LEU A 155 -6.50 -52.58 -18.00
C LEU A 155 -5.31 -53.34 -17.43
N GLN A 156 -4.81 -52.94 -16.26
CA GLN A 156 -3.72 -53.62 -15.57
C GLN A 156 -4.11 -55.04 -15.17
N ALA A 157 -5.32 -55.25 -14.64
CA ALA A 157 -5.80 -56.60 -14.31
C ALA A 157 -5.97 -57.51 -15.56
N ILE A 158 -6.38 -56.95 -16.70
CA ILE A 158 -6.43 -57.69 -17.97
C ILE A 158 -5.03 -58.04 -18.44
N ALA A 159 -4.10 -57.09 -18.44
CA ALA A 159 -2.71 -57.30 -18.83
C ALA A 159 -2.01 -58.32 -17.92
N ASP A 160 -2.24 -58.25 -16.60
CA ASP A 160 -1.70 -59.21 -15.63
C ASP A 160 -2.28 -60.62 -15.84
N ALA A 161 -3.56 -60.73 -16.17
CA ALA A 161 -4.19 -62.02 -16.49
C ALA A 161 -3.68 -62.61 -17.80
N GLU A 162 -3.43 -61.80 -18.82
CA GLU A 162 -2.80 -62.23 -20.07
C GLU A 162 -1.34 -62.63 -19.86
N ALA A 163 -0.57 -61.83 -19.11
CA ALA A 163 0.80 -62.15 -18.74
C ALA A 163 0.87 -63.44 -17.90
N ALA A 164 -0.08 -63.69 -17.01
CA ALA A 164 -0.17 -64.94 -16.26
C ALA A 164 -0.46 -66.14 -17.16
N LYS A 165 -1.35 -66.00 -18.15
CA LYS A 165 -1.61 -67.05 -19.15
C LYS A 165 -0.39 -67.34 -20.01
N GLU A 166 0.31 -66.30 -20.47
CA GLU A 166 1.51 -66.48 -21.29
C GLU A 166 2.66 -67.07 -20.46
N ARG A 167 2.83 -66.65 -19.20
CA ARG A 167 3.78 -67.29 -18.27
C ARG A 167 3.45 -68.76 -18.05
N ALA A 168 2.17 -69.10 -17.85
CA ALA A 168 1.76 -70.50 -17.71
C ALA A 168 2.00 -71.30 -18.99
N ARG A 169 1.81 -70.68 -20.17
CA ARG A 169 2.09 -71.30 -21.47
C ARG A 169 3.58 -71.53 -21.67
N LEU A 170 4.41 -70.53 -21.40
CA LEU A 170 5.87 -70.63 -21.48
C LEU A 170 6.37 -71.66 -20.48
N GLN A 171 5.88 -71.65 -19.24
CA GLN A 171 6.22 -72.65 -18.24
C GLN A 171 5.80 -74.06 -18.67
N ALA A 172 4.64 -74.24 -19.31
CA ALA A 172 4.25 -75.54 -19.85
C ALA A 172 5.14 -75.99 -21.03
N ILE A 173 5.59 -75.05 -21.86
CA ILE A 173 6.56 -75.32 -22.93
C ILE A 173 7.93 -75.67 -22.31
N GLU A 174 8.37 -74.95 -21.28
CA GLU A 174 9.61 -75.20 -20.55
C GLU A 174 9.55 -76.53 -19.81
N ASP A 175 8.44 -76.88 -19.15
CA ASP A 175 8.23 -78.16 -18.49
C ASP A 175 8.20 -79.31 -19.50
N ALA A 176 7.57 -79.11 -20.67
CA ALA A 176 7.60 -80.07 -21.77
C ALA A 176 9.00 -80.19 -22.39
N ARG A 177 9.72 -79.07 -22.52
CA ARG A 177 11.10 -79.04 -23.00
C ARG A 177 12.03 -79.67 -21.99
N ALA A 178 11.89 -79.43 -20.69
CA ALA A 178 12.65 -80.07 -19.62
C ALA A 178 12.35 -81.57 -19.53
N ALA A 179 11.11 -81.99 -19.78
CA ALA A 179 10.75 -83.41 -19.90
C ALA A 179 11.33 -84.06 -21.17
N ALA A 180 11.46 -83.30 -22.27
CA ALA A 180 12.13 -83.73 -23.50
C ALA A 180 13.67 -83.63 -23.38
N GLU A 181 14.21 -82.70 -22.60
CA GLU A 181 15.64 -82.44 -22.40
C GLU A 181 16.22 -83.40 -21.34
N ALA A 182 15.41 -83.84 -20.39
CA ALA A 182 15.64 -85.05 -19.61
C ALA A 182 15.70 -86.32 -20.50
N ARG A 183 15.33 -86.23 -21.79
CA ARG A 183 15.56 -87.26 -22.81
C ARG A 183 16.64 -86.89 -23.84
N GLU A 184 16.95 -85.61 -24.07
CA GLU A 184 17.95 -85.14 -25.05
C GLU A 184 18.43 -83.72 -24.71
N ALA A 185 19.60 -83.59 -24.07
CA ALA A 185 20.17 -82.31 -23.64
C ALA A 185 20.81 -81.52 -24.80
N THR A 186 20.34 -80.29 -25.10
CA THR A 186 21.15 -79.15 -25.61
C THR A 186 20.35 -77.83 -25.78
N VAL A 187 20.51 -76.91 -24.82
CA VAL A 187 20.79 -75.43 -24.82
C VAL A 187 20.21 -74.51 -25.92
N VAL A 188 19.68 -73.32 -25.54
CA VAL A 188 19.98 -71.96 -26.08
C VAL A 188 19.20 -70.84 -25.32
N GLU A 189 19.91 -69.74 -25.02
CA GLU A 189 19.61 -68.46 -24.31
C GLU A 189 18.86 -67.40 -25.16
N VAL A 190 18.15 -66.40 -24.54
CA VAL A 190 18.01 -64.98 -25.03
C VAL A 190 17.63 -63.99 -23.88
N GLU A 191 18.23 -62.78 -23.92
CA GLU A 191 18.13 -61.59 -23.03
C GLU A 191 17.10 -60.49 -23.49
N PRO A 192 16.85 -59.37 -22.74
CA PRO A 192 15.56 -58.64 -22.68
C PRO A 192 15.46 -57.31 -23.47
N GLU A 193 14.24 -56.74 -23.59
CA GLU A 193 13.96 -55.44 -24.23
C GLU A 193 13.21 -54.46 -23.29
N VAL A 194 13.68 -53.20 -23.24
CA VAL A 194 13.18 -52.09 -22.39
C VAL A 194 12.55 -51.02 -23.27
N VAL A 195 11.36 -50.52 -22.92
CA VAL A 195 10.65 -49.44 -23.63
C VAL A 195 10.61 -48.16 -22.78
N GLU A 196 11.12 -47.06 -23.33
CA GLU A 196 11.05 -45.70 -22.75
C GLU A 196 9.76 -44.98 -23.20
N VAL A 197 9.08 -44.29 -22.27
CA VAL A 197 7.91 -43.44 -22.54
C VAL A 197 8.21 -42.00 -22.15
N ALA A 198 8.08 -41.08 -23.11
CA ALA A 198 8.22 -39.64 -22.93
C ALA A 198 6.93 -38.99 -22.38
N PRO A 199 6.99 -38.00 -21.46
CA PRO A 199 5.80 -37.28 -21.01
C PRO A 199 5.39 -36.13 -21.95
N GLU A 200 4.10 -36.03 -22.25
CA GLU A 200 3.45 -34.95 -23.01
C GLU A 200 3.37 -33.61 -22.22
N PRO A 201 3.40 -32.45 -22.89
CA PRO A 201 3.29 -31.15 -22.25
C PRO A 201 1.86 -30.81 -21.81
N ILE A 202 1.73 -30.33 -20.56
CA ILE A 202 0.49 -29.82 -19.95
C ILE A 202 0.09 -28.52 -20.64
N VAL A 203 -1.03 -28.52 -21.34
CA VAL A 203 -1.66 -27.31 -21.90
C VAL A 203 -2.40 -26.60 -20.78
N GLU A 204 -1.89 -25.45 -20.36
CA GLU A 204 -2.52 -24.55 -19.39
C GLU A 204 -3.75 -23.90 -20.06
N THR A 205 -4.94 -24.41 -19.75
CA THR A 205 -6.20 -23.90 -20.30
C THR A 205 -6.51 -22.52 -19.69
N ALA A 206 -6.55 -21.51 -20.55
CA ALA A 206 -6.93 -20.15 -20.19
C ALA A 206 -8.37 -20.13 -19.63
N ALA A 207 -8.52 -19.66 -18.38
CA ALA A 207 -9.80 -19.59 -17.69
C ALA A 207 -10.81 -18.68 -18.44
N PRO A 208 -12.12 -19.02 -18.42
CA PRO A 208 -13.15 -18.28 -19.15
C PRO A 208 -13.32 -16.86 -18.59
N VAL A 209 -13.28 -15.86 -19.49
CA VAL A 209 -13.47 -14.45 -19.15
C VAL A 209 -14.97 -14.15 -19.02
N VAL A 210 -15.43 -13.86 -17.80
CA VAL A 210 -16.80 -13.41 -17.55
C VAL A 210 -16.92 -11.93 -17.88
N ARG A 211 -17.85 -11.58 -18.80
CA ARG A 211 -18.17 -10.20 -19.20
C ARG A 211 -19.48 -9.77 -18.54
N GLY A 212 -19.48 -8.59 -17.91
CA GLY A 212 -20.69 -7.97 -17.39
C GLY A 212 -21.38 -7.06 -18.41
N ASP A 213 -22.66 -6.78 -18.19
CA ASP A 213 -23.54 -6.03 -19.11
C ASP A 213 -23.13 -4.56 -19.31
N TYR A 214 -22.35 -3.99 -18.39
CA TYR A 214 -21.77 -2.64 -18.50
C TYR A 214 -20.35 -2.63 -19.09
N GLY A 215 -19.92 -3.70 -19.77
CA GLY A 215 -18.61 -3.77 -20.44
C GLY A 215 -17.43 -4.09 -19.51
N ALA A 216 -17.68 -4.30 -18.22
CA ALA A 216 -16.64 -4.72 -17.28
C ALA A 216 -16.19 -6.17 -17.55
N LYS A 217 -14.87 -6.38 -17.64
CA LYS A 217 -14.24 -7.72 -17.73
C LYS A 217 -13.66 -8.09 -16.37
N VAL A 218 -14.07 -9.23 -15.82
CA VAL A 218 -13.43 -9.77 -14.62
C VAL A 218 -12.25 -10.63 -15.05
N VAL A 219 -11.03 -10.10 -14.90
CA VAL A 219 -9.79 -10.84 -15.12
C VAL A 219 -9.30 -11.37 -13.78
N ARG A 220 -9.03 -12.67 -13.70
CA ARG A 220 -8.43 -13.29 -12.51
C ARG A 220 -6.94 -12.97 -12.50
N THR A 221 -6.47 -12.26 -11.48
CA THR A 221 -5.04 -11.94 -11.29
C THR A 221 -4.52 -12.68 -10.07
N THR A 222 -3.57 -13.59 -10.27
CA THR A 222 -2.88 -14.28 -9.16
C THR A 222 -1.88 -13.33 -8.51
N THR A 223 -2.08 -12.99 -7.23
CA THR A 223 -1.14 -12.17 -6.45
C THR A 223 -0.45 -13.04 -5.41
N TYR A 224 0.87 -13.15 -5.48
CA TYR A 224 1.67 -13.88 -4.50
C TYR A 224 1.90 -13.04 -3.24
N LYS A 225 1.57 -13.60 -2.08
CA LYS A 225 1.84 -12.98 -0.76
C LYS A 225 3.00 -13.71 -0.09
N HIS A 226 3.82 -13.00 0.67
CA HIS A 226 4.95 -13.56 1.41
C HIS A 226 4.78 -13.31 2.92
N ARG A 227 5.37 -14.19 3.74
CA ARG A 227 5.52 -14.03 5.19
C ARG A 227 6.95 -14.37 5.54
N ILE A 228 7.63 -13.50 6.29
CA ILE A 228 8.98 -13.77 6.78
C ILE A 228 8.89 -14.78 7.92
N VAL A 229 9.52 -15.95 7.73
CA VAL A 229 9.58 -16.99 8.76
C VAL A 229 10.78 -16.76 9.71
N SER A 230 11.92 -16.34 9.17
CA SER A 230 13.13 -16.01 9.94
C SER A 230 13.96 -14.93 9.25
N VAL A 231 14.29 -13.86 9.99
CA VAL A 231 15.09 -12.73 9.45
C VAL A 231 16.53 -13.15 9.15
N ARG A 232 17.09 -14.10 9.88
CA ARG A 232 18.47 -14.59 9.69
C ARG A 232 18.65 -15.44 8.44
N GLN A 233 17.57 -16.00 7.90
CA GLN A 233 17.58 -16.80 6.68
C GLN A 233 17.29 -15.96 5.43
N LEU A 234 17.06 -14.65 5.60
CA LEU A 234 16.88 -13.77 4.46
C LEU A 234 18.22 -13.54 3.75
N PRO A 235 18.22 -13.48 2.40
CA PRO A 235 19.39 -13.09 1.64
C PRO A 235 19.96 -11.74 2.07
N ASP A 236 21.29 -11.62 2.06
CA ASP A 236 22.02 -10.39 2.39
C ASP A 236 21.57 -9.17 1.56
N SER A 237 21.09 -9.39 0.33
CA SER A 237 20.58 -8.34 -0.54
C SER A 237 19.35 -7.62 0.04
N ILE A 238 18.53 -8.33 0.82
CA ILE A 238 17.36 -7.75 1.51
C ILE A 238 17.82 -7.07 2.81
N LEU A 239 18.74 -7.67 3.56
CA LEU A 239 19.23 -7.11 4.83
C LEU A 239 20.01 -5.81 4.64
N LYS A 240 20.75 -5.68 3.53
CA LYS A 240 21.51 -4.47 3.17
C LYS A 240 20.67 -3.43 2.42
N HIS A 241 19.39 -3.69 2.18
CA HIS A 241 18.52 -2.76 1.49
C HIS A 241 18.32 -1.49 2.34
N ALA A 242 18.38 -0.30 1.71
CA ALA A 242 18.35 1.00 2.40
C ALA A 242 17.22 1.13 3.44
N LYS A 243 16.00 0.75 3.06
CA LYS A 243 14.83 0.77 3.97
C LYS A 243 14.97 -0.11 5.21
N VAL A 244 15.68 -1.24 5.10
CA VAL A 244 15.91 -2.15 6.24
C VAL A 244 16.96 -1.54 7.17
N VAL A 245 18.01 -0.93 6.62
CA VAL A 245 19.04 -0.22 7.38
C VAL A 245 18.44 0.97 8.14
N GLU A 246 17.59 1.78 7.50
CA GLU A 246 16.87 2.89 8.16
C GLU A 246 15.97 2.40 9.31
N ALA A 247 15.32 1.24 9.14
CA ALA A 247 14.49 0.66 10.19
C ALA A 247 15.34 0.18 11.37
N ILE A 248 16.50 -0.44 11.11
CA ILE A 248 17.45 -0.86 12.14
C ILE A 248 18.00 0.35 12.89
N ASP A 249 18.40 1.40 12.19
CA ASP A 249 18.92 2.65 12.80
C ASP A 249 17.88 3.30 13.73
N LYS A 250 16.61 3.38 13.32
CA LYS A 250 15.53 3.89 14.17
C LYS A 250 15.36 3.09 15.47
N VAL A 251 15.51 1.77 15.40
CA VAL A 251 15.43 0.89 16.58
C VAL A 251 16.64 1.11 17.49
N ILE A 252 17.85 1.22 16.93
CA ILE A 252 19.08 1.53 17.69
C ILE A 252 18.94 2.89 18.37
N ALA A 253 18.56 3.94 17.64
CA ALA A 253 18.37 5.28 18.19
C ALA A 253 17.34 5.31 19.34
N ALA A 254 16.27 4.51 19.24
CA ALA A 254 15.31 4.35 20.33
C ALA A 254 15.93 3.70 21.58
N GLN A 255 16.78 2.68 21.41
CA GLN A 255 17.50 2.03 22.51
C GLN A 255 18.55 2.95 23.15
N VAL A 256 19.30 3.71 22.34
CA VAL A 256 20.27 4.69 22.84
C VAL A 256 19.58 5.80 23.64
N ARG A 257 18.40 6.24 23.19
CA ARG A 257 17.56 7.18 23.94
C ARG A 257 17.03 6.57 25.25
N GLY A 258 16.78 5.26 25.27
CA GLY A 258 16.39 4.49 26.45
C GLY A 258 17.51 4.27 27.47
N GLY A 259 18.76 4.64 27.15
CA GLY A 259 19.89 4.59 28.08
C GLY A 259 20.91 3.49 27.78
N THR A 260 20.73 2.68 26.74
CA THR A 260 21.74 1.72 26.31
C THR A 260 22.94 2.45 25.71
N ARG A 261 24.12 2.31 26.31
CA ARG A 261 25.37 2.96 25.85
C ARG A 261 26.37 2.00 25.21
N GLU A 262 26.12 0.70 25.29
CA GLU A 262 26.95 -0.33 24.65
C GLU A 262 26.04 -1.27 23.82
N LEU A 263 26.28 -1.32 22.51
CA LEU A 263 25.60 -2.21 21.57
C LEU A 263 26.63 -2.86 20.65
N LYS A 264 26.60 -4.19 20.56
CA LYS A 264 27.54 -4.93 19.70
C LYS A 264 27.36 -4.51 18.23
N GLY A 265 28.40 -3.91 17.64
CA GLY A 265 28.40 -3.46 16.25
C GLY A 265 27.92 -2.02 16.03
N CYS A 266 27.70 -1.23 17.10
CA CYS A 266 27.38 0.20 17.02
C CYS A 266 28.34 1.01 17.88
N GLU A 267 28.78 2.17 17.39
CA GLU A 267 29.55 3.15 18.15
C GLU A 267 28.63 4.28 18.63
N ILE A 268 28.64 4.58 19.92
CA ILE A 268 27.77 5.60 20.54
C ILE A 268 28.67 6.62 21.22
N PHE A 269 28.59 7.89 20.82
CA PHE A 269 29.41 8.99 21.36
C PHE A 269 28.54 10.13 21.92
N PRO A 270 29.01 10.87 22.96
CA PRO A 270 28.29 12.01 23.51
C PRO A 270 28.54 13.29 22.71
N GLU A 271 27.47 14.06 22.46
CA GLU A 271 27.51 15.40 21.87
C GLU A 271 26.85 16.39 22.84
N THR A 272 27.54 17.48 23.20
CA THR A 272 27.04 18.49 24.14
C THR A 272 26.37 19.63 23.36
N GLY A 273 25.07 19.82 23.56
CA GLY A 273 24.31 20.94 22.99
C GLY A 273 23.67 21.81 24.08
N THR A 274 23.66 23.13 23.88
CA THR A 274 22.98 24.08 24.76
C THR A 274 21.53 24.26 24.31
N THR A 275 20.56 23.96 25.18
CA THR A 275 19.13 24.20 24.89
C THR A 275 18.63 25.40 25.69
N ILE A 276 18.11 26.41 25.01
CA ILE A 276 17.45 27.57 25.62
C ILE A 276 15.95 27.25 25.72
N ARG A 277 15.39 27.27 26.95
CA ARG A 277 13.96 26.98 27.21
C ARG A 277 13.17 28.25 27.55
#